data_AF-A0A937CXT7-F1
#
_entry.id   AF-A0A937CXT7-F1
#
_cell.length_a   1.000
_cell.length_b   1.000
_cell.length_c   1.000
_cell.angle_alpha   90.00
_cell.angle_beta   90.00
_cell.angle_gamma   90.00
#
_symmetry.space_group_name_H-M   'P 1'
#
loop_
_entity.id
_entity.type
_entity.pdbx_description
1 polymer ?
#
loop_
_entity_poly.entity_id
_entity_poly.type
_entity_poly.pdbx_seq_one_letter_code
_entity_poly.pdbx_strand_id
1 'polypeptide(L)'
;MLLSASEGRHWRYEVCEHEDGYLVQMRDLTTGDLDEEFSTIFRTLPVAFAYAEMSAAYERYAASELEHVEDDQIEIDVEATERHFIDLSDRLHDSGINGIVVQAWERESQRSPARLLH
;
A
#
# COMPACT_ATOMS: atom_id res chain seq x y z
N MET A 1 3.98 -12.28 6.33
CA MET A 1 4.13 -11.88 7.76
C MET A 1 3.88 -10.38 7.87
N LEU A 2 3.17 -9.86 8.88
CA LEU A 2 2.98 -8.41 9.08
C LEU A 2 4.26 -7.77 9.63
N LEU A 3 4.73 -6.69 8.98
CA LEU A 3 5.97 -5.97 9.31
C LEU A 3 5.71 -4.62 9.98
N SER A 4 4.76 -3.86 9.44
CA SER A 4 4.39 -2.54 9.95
C SER A 4 2.94 -2.23 9.56
N ALA A 5 2.35 -1.23 10.22
CA ALA A 5 1.07 -0.69 9.86
C ALA A 5 1.03 0.82 10.08
N SER A 6 0.50 1.55 9.11
CA SER A 6 0.25 2.99 9.19
C SER A 6 -1.25 3.22 9.27
N GLU A 7 -1.70 3.94 10.30
CA GLU A 7 -3.13 4.18 10.53
C GLU A 7 -3.58 5.51 9.95
N GLY A 8 -4.59 5.44 9.10
CA GLY A 8 -5.46 6.57 8.79
C GLY A 8 -6.58 6.71 9.83
N ARG A 9 -7.57 7.52 9.49
CA ARG A 9 -8.84 7.74 10.20
C ARG A 9 -9.74 6.51 10.16
N HIS A 10 -9.97 5.92 8.98
CA HIS A 10 -10.87 4.76 8.80
C HIS A 10 -10.14 3.50 8.34
N TRP A 11 -8.96 3.66 7.78
CA TRP A 11 -8.21 2.58 7.14
C TRP A 11 -6.84 2.41 7.79
N ARG A 12 -6.38 1.16 7.87
CA ARG A 12 -5.01 0.80 8.23
C ARG A 12 -4.30 0.24 7.01
N TYR A 13 -3.15 0.80 6.69
CA TYR A 13 -2.28 0.34 5.61
C TYR A 13 -1.23 -0.59 6.18
N GLU A 14 -1.40 -1.88 5.95
CA GLU A 14 -0.56 -2.96 6.47
C GLU A 14 0.55 -3.30 5.47
N VAL A 15 1.79 -3.37 5.94
CA VAL A 15 2.94 -3.83 5.15
C VAL A 15 3.28 -5.25 5.54
N CYS A 16 3.18 -6.17 4.60
CA CYS A 16 3.36 -7.59 4.78
C CYS A 16 4.49 -8.13 3.88
N GLU A 17 5.24 -9.12 4.36
CA GLU A 17 6.09 -9.94 3.49
C GLU A 17 5.25 -10.73 2.48
N HIS A 18 5.68 -10.68 1.22
CA HIS A 18 5.14 -11.42 0.08
C HIS A 18 6.29 -12.17 -0.64
N GLU A 19 5.99 -13.22 -1.40
CA GLU A 19 7.05 -13.95 -2.14
C GLU A 19 7.76 -13.07 -3.17
N ASP A 20 7.02 -12.14 -3.78
CA ASP A 20 7.53 -11.17 -4.76
C ASP A 20 8.04 -9.85 -4.15
N GLY A 21 8.07 -9.71 -2.82
CA GLY A 21 8.56 -8.51 -2.14
C GLY A 21 7.73 -8.12 -0.92
N TYR A 22 7.22 -6.89 -0.91
CA TYR A 22 6.50 -6.31 0.23
C TYR A 22 5.13 -5.80 -0.23
N LEU A 23 4.10 -6.46 0.28
CA LEU A 23 2.71 -6.15 -0.02
C LEU A 23 2.20 -5.07 0.93
N VAL A 24 1.67 -3.99 0.38
CA VAL A 24 0.84 -3.03 1.09
C VAL A 24 -0.63 -3.33 0.79
N GLN A 25 -1.41 -3.56 1.84
CA GLN A 25 -2.84 -3.85 1.77
C GLN A 25 -3.60 -2.94 2.74
N MET A 26 -4.87 -2.67 2.42
CA MET A 26 -5.70 -1.79 3.24
C MET A 26 -6.69 -2.61 4.06
N ARG A 27 -6.83 -2.29 5.35
CA ARG A 27 -7.77 -2.90 6.28
C ARG A 27 -8.72 -1.85 6.84
N ASP A 28 -10.01 -2.14 6.83
CA ASP A 28 -11.03 -1.33 7.48
C ASP A 28 -10.85 -1.39 9.00
N LEU A 29 -10.71 -0.24 9.67
CA LEU A 29 -10.55 -0.18 11.14
C LEU A 29 -11.85 -0.49 11.90
N THR A 30 -13.00 -0.34 11.25
CA THR A 30 -14.33 -0.59 11.80
C THR A 30 -14.72 -2.06 11.68
N THR A 31 -14.60 -2.64 10.47
CA THR A 31 -15.00 -4.04 10.24
C THR A 31 -13.86 -5.02 10.48
N GLY A 32 -12.62 -4.56 10.32
CA GLY A 32 -11.44 -5.43 10.33
C GLY A 32 -11.20 -6.15 9.00
N ASP A 33 -12.03 -5.91 7.99
CA ASP A 33 -11.91 -6.59 6.69
C ASP A 33 -10.80 -5.98 5.83
N LEU A 34 -10.18 -6.81 4.99
CA LEU A 34 -9.22 -6.35 3.99
C LEU A 34 -9.96 -5.88 2.74
N ASP A 35 -9.48 -4.78 2.15
CA ASP A 35 -9.91 -4.36 0.83
C ASP A 35 -9.20 -5.21 -0.24
N GLU A 36 -9.98 -6.01 -0.98
CA GLU A 36 -9.46 -6.88 -2.05
C GLU A 36 -9.00 -6.09 -3.29
N GLU A 37 -9.49 -4.86 -3.46
CA GLU A 37 -9.15 -3.98 -4.57
C GLU A 37 -7.91 -3.10 -4.26
N PHE A 38 -7.57 -2.94 -2.98
CA PHE A 38 -6.38 -2.20 -2.57
C PHE A 38 -5.22 -3.13 -2.19
N SER A 39 -4.38 -3.42 -3.18
CA SER A 39 -3.10 -4.10 -2.98
C SER A 39 -2.01 -3.53 -3.89
N THR A 40 -0.83 -3.26 -3.33
CA THR A 40 0.35 -2.85 -4.09
C THR A 40 1.59 -3.57 -3.57
N ILE A 41 2.36 -4.19 -4.45
CA ILE A 41 3.59 -4.90 -4.11
C ILE A 41 4.79 -4.05 -4.53
N PHE A 42 5.70 -3.84 -3.59
CA PHE A 42 6.98 -3.17 -3.80
C PHE A 42 8.13 -4.16 -3.68
N ARG A 43 9.22 -3.92 -4.42
CA ARG A 43 10.43 -4.76 -4.34
C ARG A 43 11.26 -4.46 -3.10
N THR A 44 11.13 -3.25 -2.56
CA THR A 44 11.97 -2.73 -1.48
C THR A 44 11.13 -2.32 -0.27
N LEU A 45 11.54 -2.79 0.91
CA LEU A 45 10.83 -2.52 2.16
C LEU A 45 10.69 -1.03 2.50
N PRO A 46 11.73 -0.19 2.32
CA PRO A 46 11.61 1.23 2.64
C PRO A 46 10.54 1.94 1.80
N VAL A 47 10.38 1.56 0.53
CA VAL A 47 9.36 2.15 -0.34
C VAL A 47 7.96 1.69 0.09
N ALA A 48 7.80 0.42 0.47
CA ALA A 48 6.53 -0.08 1.00
C ALA A 48 6.10 0.67 2.27
N PHE A 49 7.05 0.96 3.18
CA PHE A 49 6.77 1.77 4.37
C PHE A 49 6.39 3.21 4.01
N ALA A 50 7.16 3.87 3.16
CA ALA A 50 6.85 5.24 2.72
C ALA A 50 5.49 5.33 2.02
N TYR A 51 5.13 4.33 1.21
CA TYR A 51 3.82 4.26 0.56
C TYR A 51 2.68 4.09 1.56
N ALA A 52 2.85 3.22 2.56
CA ALA A 52 1.83 3.02 3.61
C ALA A 52 1.63 4.29 4.46
N GLU A 53 2.72 4.98 4.81
CA GLU A 53 2.68 6.26 5.53
C GLU A 53 1.99 7.37 4.71
N MET A 54 2.38 7.52 3.45
CA MET A 54 1.77 8.46 2.51
C MET A 54 0.27 8.20 2.35
N SER A 55 -0.12 6.93 2.16
CA SER A 55 -1.53 6.55 2.01
C SER A 55 -2.36 6.89 3.26
N ALA A 56 -1.81 6.62 4.44
CA ALA A 56 -2.43 6.96 5.71
C ALA A 56 -2.55 8.48 5.94
N ALA A 57 -1.54 9.26 5.53
CA ALA A 57 -1.59 10.72 5.60
C ALA A 57 -2.65 11.29 4.64
N TYR A 58 -2.70 10.79 3.41
CA TYR A 58 -3.71 11.17 2.42
C TYR A 58 -5.14 10.89 2.90
N GLU A 59 -5.37 9.73 3.51
CA GLU A 59 -6.68 9.38 4.02
C GLU A 59 -7.11 10.28 5.20
N ARG A 60 -6.18 10.63 6.10
CA ARG A 60 -6.44 11.61 7.18
C ARG A 60 -6.78 12.99 6.63
N TYR A 61 -6.06 13.44 5.60
CA TYR A 61 -6.34 14.70 4.92
C TYR A 61 -7.70 14.69 4.22
N ALA A 62 -8.04 13.61 3.50
CA ALA A 62 -9.35 13.47 2.88
C ALA A 62 -10.48 13.47 3.91
N ALA A 63 -10.25 12.88 5.09
CA ALA A 63 -11.22 12.90 6.18
C ALA A 63 -11.39 14.30 6.81
N SER A 64 -10.30 15.06 7.01
CA SER A 64 -10.38 16.43 7.56
C SER A 64 -11.14 17.39 6.63
N GLU A 65 -10.90 17.26 5.31
CA GLU A 65 -11.61 18.04 4.29
C GLU A 65 -13.13 17.78 4.31
N LEU A 66 -13.55 16.52 4.49
CA LEU A 66 -14.97 16.17 4.61
C LEU A 66 -15.60 16.73 5.89
N GLU A 67 -14.85 16.73 7.00
CA GLU A 67 -15.28 17.26 8.29
C GLU A 67 -15.22 18.80 8.35
N HIS A 68 -14.70 19.48 7.32
CA HIS A 68 -14.46 20.92 7.26
C HIS A 68 -13.62 21.42 8.45
N VAL A 69 -12.64 20.63 8.86
CA VAL A 69 -11.69 20.97 9.91
C VAL A 69 -10.41 21.44 9.24
N GLU A 70 -10.16 22.76 9.30
CA GLU A 70 -8.88 23.33 8.90
C GLU A 70 -7.80 22.90 9.91
N ASP A 71 -6.89 22.04 9.46
CA ASP A 71 -5.72 21.60 10.21
C ASP A 71 -4.49 21.65 9.32
N ASP A 72 -3.80 22.80 9.35
CA ASP A 72 -2.57 23.08 8.60
C ASP A 72 -1.50 21.98 8.81
N GLN A 73 -1.50 21.31 9.97
CA GLN A 73 -0.54 20.25 10.23
C GLN A 73 -0.81 19.01 9.39
N ILE A 74 -2.08 18.67 9.13
CA ILE A 74 -2.45 17.52 8.28
C ILE A 74 -2.06 17.79 6.83
N GLU A 75 -2.23 19.03 6.35
CA GLU A 75 -1.80 19.44 5.00
C GLU A 75 -0.27 19.34 4.84
N ILE A 76 0.49 19.83 5.82
CA ILE A 76 1.96 19.72 5.83
C ILE A 76 2.41 18.25 5.86
N ASP A 77 1.75 17.42 6.67
CA ASP A 77 2.09 16.01 6.81
C ASP A 77 1.86 15.22 5.52
N VAL A 78 0.75 15.49 4.80
CA VAL A 78 0.48 14.82 3.51
C VAL A 78 1.49 15.22 2.44
N GLU A 79 1.84 16.51 2.33
CA GLU A 79 2.85 16.96 1.37
C GLU A 79 4.23 16.37 1.68
N ALA A 80 4.61 16.33 2.96
CA ALA A 80 5.88 15.78 3.40
C ALA A 80 6.01 14.28 3.11
N THR A 81 4.96 13.50 3.40
CA THR A 81 4.95 12.05 3.18
C THR A 81 4.87 11.70 1.69
N GLU A 82 4.13 12.46 0.88
CA GLU A 82 4.12 12.31 -0.58
C GLU A 82 5.50 12.58 -1.17
N ARG A 83 6.13 13.71 -0.81
CA ARG A 83 7.48 14.04 -1.27
C ARG A 83 8.47 12.93 -0.90
N HIS A 84 8.38 12.43 0.33
CA HIS A 84 9.24 11.36 0.80
C HIS A 84 9.08 10.08 -0.03
N PHE A 85 7.84 9.68 -0.33
CA PHE A 85 7.57 8.51 -1.16
C PHE A 85 8.10 8.68 -2.59
N ILE A 86 7.84 9.83 -3.24
CA ILE A 86 8.31 10.11 -4.60
C ILE A 86 9.83 10.04 -4.66
N ASP A 87 10.52 10.77 -3.77
CA ASP A 87 11.99 10.80 -3.76
C ASP A 87 12.60 9.41 -3.51
N LEU A 88 11.97 8.61 -2.63
CA LEU A 88 12.47 7.28 -2.28
C LEU A 88 12.22 6.25 -3.39
N SER A 89 11.02 6.25 -3.97
CA SER A 89 10.63 5.36 -5.07
C SER A 89 11.46 5.63 -6.33
N ASP A 90 11.71 6.90 -6.66
CA ASP A 90 12.58 7.29 -7.77
C ASP A 90 14.03 6.82 -7.55
N ARG A 91 14.58 7.07 -6.35
CA ARG A 91 15.97 6.69 -6.04
C ARG A 91 16.17 5.16 -6.08
N LEU A 92 15.18 4.39 -5.64
CA LEU A 92 15.24 2.93 -5.58
C LEU A 92 14.65 2.24 -6.82
N HIS A 93 14.11 3.02 -7.77
CA HIS A 93 13.46 2.53 -8.99
C HIS A 93 12.36 1.49 -8.71
N ASP A 94 11.54 1.78 -7.71
CA ASP A 94 10.50 0.89 -7.21
C ASP A 94 9.16 1.63 -7.14
N SER A 95 8.40 1.60 -8.23
CA SER A 95 7.10 2.28 -8.36
C SER A 95 5.93 1.45 -7.82
N GLY A 96 6.19 0.24 -7.34
CA GLY A 96 5.15 -0.73 -7.00
C GLY A 96 4.43 -1.32 -8.22
N ILE A 97 3.76 -2.44 -7.99
CA ILE A 97 2.91 -3.14 -8.94
C ILE A 97 1.57 -3.41 -8.27
N ASN A 98 0.47 -3.24 -9.00
CA ASN A 98 -0.86 -3.55 -8.46
C ASN A 98 -0.95 -5.05 -8.10
N GLY A 99 -1.27 -5.34 -6.83
CA GLY A 99 -1.28 -6.69 -6.27
C GLY A 99 -2.40 -7.58 -6.84
N ILE A 100 -3.49 -6.99 -7.36
CA ILE A 100 -4.56 -7.76 -8.03
C ILE A 100 -4.00 -8.47 -9.27
N VAL A 101 -3.10 -7.82 -10.01
CA VAL A 101 -2.47 -8.40 -11.20
C VAL A 101 -1.61 -9.61 -10.81
N VAL A 102 -0.90 -9.53 -9.68
CA VAL A 102 -0.07 -10.62 -9.17
C VAL A 102 -0.93 -11.80 -8.71
N GLN A 103 -1.98 -11.54 -7.91
CA GLN A 103 -2.91 -12.60 -7.50
C GLN A 103 -3.62 -13.24 -8.69
N ALA A 104 -3.99 -12.47 -9.72
CA ALA A 104 -4.57 -13.01 -10.94
C ALA A 104 -3.59 -13.93 -11.68
N TRP A 105 -2.31 -13.56 -11.73
CA TRP A 105 -1.23 -14.35 -12.34
C TRP A 105 -0.98 -15.66 -11.58
N GLU A 106 -0.97 -15.63 -10.26
CA GLU A 106 -0.83 -16.82 -9.41
C GLU A 106 -1.99 -17.80 -9.63
N ARG A 107 -3.23 -17.29 -9.65
CA ARG A 107 -4.43 -18.11 -9.91
C ARG A 107 -4.35 -18.79 -11.28
N GLU A 108 -3.84 -18.12 -12.30
CA GLU A 108 -3.67 -18.71 -13.64
C GLU A 108 -2.54 -19.75 -13.66
N SER A 109 -1.42 -19.46 -12.99
CA SER A 109 -0.28 -20.38 -12.87
C SER A 109 -0.64 -21.68 -12.14
N GLN A 110 -1.56 -21.62 -11.17
CA GLN A 110 -2.10 -22.80 -10.49
C GLN A 110 -3.13 -23.58 -11.33
N ARG A 111 -3.79 -22.93 -12.29
CA ARG A 111 -4.78 -23.56 -13.18
C ARG A 111 -4.17 -24.26 -14.38
N SER A 112 -3.01 -23.80 -14.83
CA SER A 112 -2.28 -24.44 -15.94
C SER A 112 -1.39 -25.56 -15.41
N PRO A 113 -1.68 -26.85 -15.69
CA PRO A 113 -0.73 -27.92 -15.38
C PRO A 113 0.56 -27.62 -16.15
N ALA A 114 1.68 -27.56 -15.42
CA ALA A 114 3.00 -27.34 -15.99
C ALA A 114 3.19 -28.29 -17.19
N ARG A 115 3.11 -27.75 -18.40
CA ARG A 115 3.41 -28.51 -19.61
C ARG A 115 4.91 -28.71 -19.61
N LEU A 116 5.35 -29.85 -19.06
CA LEU A 116 6.68 -30.39 -19.27
C LEU A 116 6.87 -30.50 -20.79
N LEU A 117 7.64 -29.57 -21.35
CA LEU A 117 8.15 -29.70 -22.70
C LEU A 117 9.23 -30.79 -22.64
N HIS A 118 8.85 -31.99 -23.11
CA HIS A 118 9.73 -33.12 -23.33
C HIS A 118 10.53 -32.97 -24.63
#